data_AF-A0A1D2X1G0-F1
#
_entry.id   AF-A0A1D2X1G0-F1
#
_cell.length_a   1.000
_cell.length_b   1.000
_cell.length_c   1.000
_cell.angle_alpha   90.00
_cell.angle_beta   90.00
_cell.angle_gamma   90.00
#
_symmetry.space_group_name_H-M   'P 1'
#
loop_
_entity.id
_entity.type
_entity.pdbx_description
1 polymer ?
#
loop_
_entity_poly.entity_id
_entity_poly.type
_entity_poly.pdbx_seq_one_letter_code
_entity_poly.pdbx_strand_id
1 'polypeptide(L)'
;MDDNLDVVKNLMKTNPDMWSDEDKSLLYDALKDCNLLLPAVITSSDGDEELRFRPNLLTDTSENKHLTLFTDKEKIEVHGFSVDVVSIAVHEVVNILKNMDDIFSVIINPFSEFSLGFPVAAFIDMFGTKTNLDNYEKLLEQFKNAPELEENMIVFVREDEPNLFNDIIDGVTKNVLALEACIHEDYNDKNIVNEILLPKHTRVIFPYSEDNVPEHPIIILPPFTVLNFESQVDNKYMWTCIDQEFYNLDD
;
A
#
# COMPACT_ATOMS: atom_id res chain seq x y z
N MET A 1 -8.16 -14.23 -17.82
CA MET A 1 -8.16 -15.07 -16.61
C MET A 1 -6.89 -14.69 -15.88
N ASP A 2 -6.98 -14.41 -14.60
CA ASP A 2 -5.86 -13.87 -13.82
C ASP A 2 -4.84 -15.01 -13.60
N ASP A 3 -3.75 -15.02 -14.37
CA ASP A 3 -2.76 -16.11 -14.38
C ASP A 3 -2.24 -16.41 -12.96
N ASN A 4 -2.17 -15.38 -12.10
CA ASN A 4 -1.79 -15.50 -10.70
C ASN A 4 -2.83 -16.27 -9.87
N LEU A 5 -4.13 -16.04 -10.10
CA LEU A 5 -5.19 -16.74 -9.38
C LEU A 5 -5.18 -18.25 -9.70
N ASP A 6 -4.87 -18.62 -10.94
CA ASP A 6 -4.76 -20.03 -11.34
C ASP A 6 -3.54 -20.72 -10.70
N VAL A 7 -2.42 -20.00 -10.57
CA VAL A 7 -1.23 -20.45 -9.82
C VAL A 7 -1.59 -20.70 -8.35
N VAL A 8 -2.23 -19.72 -7.68
CA VAL A 8 -2.69 -19.85 -6.29
C VAL A 8 -3.62 -21.05 -6.14
N LYS A 9 -4.61 -21.20 -7.03
CA LYS A 9 -5.55 -22.33 -7.00
C LYS A 9 -4.86 -23.68 -7.14
N ASN A 10 -3.83 -23.78 -7.98
CA ASN A 10 -3.15 -25.05 -8.20
C ASN A 10 -2.25 -25.42 -7.03
N LEU A 11 -1.54 -24.45 -6.45
CA LEU A 11 -0.74 -24.67 -5.25
C LEU A 11 -1.62 -25.00 -4.03
N MET A 12 -2.77 -24.33 -3.88
CA MET A 12 -3.76 -24.65 -2.84
C MET A 12 -4.52 -25.97 -3.05
N LYS A 13 -4.16 -26.81 -4.03
CA LYS A 13 -4.68 -28.19 -4.16
C LYS A 13 -3.72 -29.23 -3.61
N THR A 14 -2.56 -28.80 -3.09
CA THR A 14 -1.54 -29.69 -2.55
C THR A 14 -1.31 -29.39 -1.08
N ASN A 15 -0.81 -30.37 -0.34
CA ASN A 15 -0.51 -30.22 1.07
C ASN A 15 0.64 -29.20 1.27
N PRO A 16 0.46 -28.12 2.07
CA PRO A 16 1.51 -27.15 2.36
C PRO A 16 2.82 -27.74 2.89
N ASP A 17 2.76 -28.87 3.59
CA ASP A 17 3.95 -29.58 4.10
C ASP A 17 4.83 -30.16 2.98
N MET A 18 4.28 -30.30 1.78
CA MET A 18 4.96 -30.85 0.60
C MET A 18 5.53 -29.75 -0.31
N TRP A 19 5.32 -28.47 0.01
CA TRP A 19 5.79 -27.37 -0.82
C TRP A 19 7.30 -27.19 -0.72
N SER A 20 7.93 -27.14 -1.90
CA SER A 20 9.30 -26.68 -2.02
C SER A 20 9.40 -25.18 -1.70
N ASP A 21 10.62 -24.68 -1.51
CA ASP A 21 10.82 -23.24 -1.33
C ASP A 21 10.47 -22.44 -2.60
N GLU A 22 10.58 -23.07 -3.78
CA GLU A 22 10.11 -22.52 -5.04
C GLU A 22 8.58 -22.40 -5.08
N ASP A 23 7.86 -23.44 -4.64
CA ASP A 23 6.39 -23.41 -4.55
C ASP A 23 5.91 -22.32 -3.58
N LYS A 24 6.61 -22.14 -2.44
CA LYS A 24 6.29 -21.08 -1.47
C LYS A 24 6.54 -19.69 -2.04
N SER A 25 7.66 -19.48 -2.73
CA SER A 25 7.97 -18.21 -3.39
C SER A 25 6.95 -17.90 -4.46
N LEU A 26 6.63 -18.90 -5.31
CA LEU A 26 5.65 -18.77 -6.38
C LEU A 26 4.25 -18.46 -5.83
N LEU A 27 3.85 -19.10 -4.74
CA LEU A 27 2.59 -18.80 -4.05
C LEU A 27 2.57 -17.36 -3.53
N TYR A 28 3.65 -16.92 -2.89
CA TYR A 28 3.76 -15.57 -2.35
C TYR A 28 3.66 -14.52 -3.45
N ASP A 29 4.45 -14.67 -4.52
CA ASP A 29 4.46 -13.75 -5.65
C ASP A 29 3.10 -13.71 -6.35
N ALA A 30 2.48 -14.89 -6.54
CA ALA A 30 1.15 -14.97 -7.12
C ALA A 30 0.09 -14.32 -6.22
N LEU A 31 0.12 -14.56 -4.90
CA LEU A 31 -0.84 -13.97 -3.96
C LEU A 31 -0.75 -12.45 -3.89
N LYS A 32 0.46 -11.89 -3.95
CA LYS A 32 0.71 -10.45 -3.83
C LYS A 32 -0.11 -9.63 -4.84
N ASP A 33 -0.19 -10.11 -6.07
CA ASP A 33 -0.85 -9.44 -7.18
C ASP A 33 -2.21 -10.07 -7.55
N CYS A 34 -2.73 -10.95 -6.68
CA CYS A 34 -3.99 -11.65 -6.92
C CYS A 34 -5.20 -10.89 -6.37
N ASN A 35 -6.32 -10.99 -7.11
CA ASN A 35 -7.64 -10.65 -6.59
C ASN A 35 -8.31 -11.88 -5.98
N LEU A 36 -8.70 -11.77 -4.71
CA LEU A 36 -9.47 -12.77 -3.99
C LEU A 36 -10.91 -12.31 -3.78
N LEU A 37 -11.76 -13.24 -3.40
CA LEU A 37 -13.17 -12.99 -3.15
C LEU A 37 -13.40 -12.80 -1.65
N LEU A 38 -13.91 -11.62 -1.30
CA LEU A 38 -14.28 -11.25 0.05
C LEU A 38 -15.80 -11.25 0.20
N PRO A 39 -16.38 -12.16 1.00
CA PRO A 39 -17.79 -12.10 1.34
C PRO A 39 -18.06 -10.86 2.20
N ALA A 40 -19.04 -10.05 1.81
CA ALA A 40 -19.38 -8.82 2.51
C ALA A 40 -20.89 -8.55 2.45
N VAL A 41 -21.38 -7.78 3.42
CA VAL A 41 -22.73 -7.21 3.36
C VAL A 41 -22.61 -5.84 2.70
N ILE A 42 -23.27 -5.65 1.56
CA ILE A 42 -23.33 -4.36 0.88
C ILE A 42 -24.60 -3.63 1.30
N THR A 43 -24.46 -2.40 1.77
CA THR A 43 -25.58 -1.55 2.18
C THR A 43 -25.52 -0.23 1.43
N SER A 44 -26.66 0.24 0.93
CA SER A 44 -26.86 1.62 0.48
C SER A 44 -27.64 2.39 1.54
N SER A 45 -27.20 3.58 1.91
CA SER A 45 -28.02 4.51 2.69
C SER A 45 -29.11 5.11 1.80
N ASP A 46 -30.37 5.06 2.23
CA ASP A 46 -31.48 5.70 1.53
C ASP A 46 -31.23 7.21 1.41
N GLY A 47 -30.79 7.67 0.23
CA GLY A 47 -30.61 9.08 -0.12
C GLY A 47 -29.18 9.54 -0.42
N ASP A 48 -28.15 8.72 -0.17
CA ASP A 48 -26.75 9.01 -0.53
C ASP A 48 -26.20 7.93 -1.48
N GLU A 49 -25.48 8.34 -2.52
CA GLU A 49 -24.89 7.46 -3.55
C GLU A 49 -23.68 6.64 -3.05
N GLU A 50 -23.34 6.67 -1.76
CA GLU A 50 -22.21 5.93 -1.21
C GLU A 50 -22.58 4.47 -0.88
N LEU A 51 -22.01 3.54 -1.64
CA LEU A 51 -22.02 2.12 -1.31
C LEU A 51 -21.05 1.85 -0.17
N ARG A 52 -21.55 1.22 0.90
CA ARG A 52 -20.72 0.72 2.00
C ARG A 52 -20.73 -0.79 1.98
N PHE A 53 -19.57 -1.40 2.16
CA PHE A 53 -19.47 -2.84 2.35
C PHE A 53 -18.81 -3.15 3.69
N ARG A 54 -19.36 -4.15 4.38
CA ARG A 54 -18.82 -4.67 5.63
C ARG A 54 -18.40 -6.12 5.42
N PRO A 55 -17.11 -6.46 5.56
CA PRO A 55 -16.63 -7.84 5.51
C PRO A 55 -17.38 -8.75 6.46
N ASN A 56 -17.72 -9.94 5.98
CA ASN A 56 -18.22 -11.00 6.83
C ASN A 56 -17.05 -11.69 7.53
N LEU A 57 -17.19 -11.93 8.83
CA LEU A 57 -16.15 -12.49 9.68
C LEU A 57 -16.59 -13.85 10.19
N LEU A 58 -15.69 -14.83 10.13
CA LEU A 58 -15.87 -16.10 10.80
C LEU A 58 -15.43 -15.95 12.26
N THR A 59 -16.22 -16.45 13.20
CA THR A 59 -15.82 -16.50 14.62
C THR A 59 -15.56 -17.95 15.00
N ASP A 60 -14.37 -18.24 15.55
CA ASP A 60 -14.04 -19.58 16.04
C ASP A 60 -14.68 -19.86 17.41
N THR A 61 -14.48 -21.09 17.92
CA THR A 61 -15.00 -21.51 19.22
C THR A 61 -14.36 -20.80 20.41
N SER A 62 -13.26 -20.07 20.19
CA SER A 62 -12.54 -19.28 21.19
C SER A 62 -12.90 -17.78 21.08
N GLU A 63 -13.93 -17.45 20.32
CA GLU A 63 -14.39 -16.08 20.05
C GLU A 63 -13.41 -15.22 19.22
N ASN A 64 -12.40 -15.82 18.59
CA ASN A 64 -11.52 -15.10 17.69
C ASN A 64 -12.24 -14.82 16.36
N LYS A 65 -12.09 -13.59 15.85
CA LYS A 65 -12.64 -13.21 14.55
C LYS A 65 -11.61 -13.41 13.45
N HIS A 66 -12.04 -13.95 12.33
CA HIS A 66 -11.21 -14.25 11.18
C HIS A 66 -11.79 -13.60 9.93
N LEU A 67 -10.93 -12.92 9.17
CA LEU A 67 -11.28 -12.42 7.85
C LEU A 67 -11.12 -13.58 6.85
N THR A 68 -12.20 -13.91 6.13
CA THR A 68 -12.18 -15.03 5.19
C THR A 68 -12.11 -14.56 3.75
N LEU A 69 -11.20 -15.13 2.98
CA LEU A 69 -11.04 -14.88 1.55
C LEU A 69 -11.20 -16.19 0.76
N PHE A 70 -11.60 -16.07 -0.50
CA PHE A 70 -11.88 -17.24 -1.33
C PHE A 70 -11.28 -17.09 -2.73
N THR A 71 -10.85 -18.21 -3.31
CA THR A 71 -10.37 -18.24 -4.69
C THR A 71 -11.52 -18.41 -5.70
N ASP A 72 -12.68 -18.90 -5.24
CA ASP A 72 -13.81 -19.31 -6.08
C ASP A 72 -15.16 -19.07 -5.37
N LYS A 73 -16.18 -18.63 -6.12
CA LYS A 73 -17.53 -18.40 -5.57
C LYS A 73 -18.19 -19.67 -5.06
N GLU A 74 -17.97 -20.81 -5.73
CA GLU A 74 -18.54 -22.11 -5.33
C GLU A 74 -18.16 -22.49 -3.88
N LYS A 75 -16.96 -22.12 -3.43
CA LYS A 75 -16.49 -22.38 -2.06
C LYS A 75 -17.23 -21.56 -1.00
N ILE A 76 -17.78 -20.41 -1.39
CA ILE A 76 -18.58 -19.52 -0.55
C ILE A 76 -20.01 -20.07 -0.40
N GLU A 77 -20.61 -20.45 -1.54
CA GLU A 77 -22.02 -20.87 -1.62
C GLU A 77 -22.29 -22.20 -0.89
N VAL A 78 -21.33 -23.13 -0.88
CA VAL A 78 -21.45 -24.44 -0.20
C VAL A 78 -21.67 -24.32 1.31
N HIS A 79 -21.28 -23.20 1.92
CA HIS A 79 -21.32 -23.01 3.37
C HIS A 79 -22.43 -22.06 3.85
N GLY A 80 -23.43 -21.79 3.00
CA GLY A 80 -24.66 -21.11 3.41
C GLY A 80 -24.53 -19.59 3.57
N PHE A 81 -23.47 -18.98 3.02
CA PHE A 81 -23.34 -17.54 2.97
C PHE A 81 -24.27 -16.97 1.88
N SER A 82 -25.43 -16.45 2.27
CA SER A 82 -26.25 -15.56 1.43
C SER A 82 -25.73 -14.13 1.56
N VAL A 83 -24.52 -13.88 1.07
CA VAL A 83 -23.89 -12.56 1.14
C VAL A 83 -23.31 -12.17 -0.22
N ASP A 84 -23.22 -10.87 -0.45
CA ASP A 84 -22.55 -10.34 -1.63
C ASP A 84 -21.05 -10.67 -1.58
N VAL A 85 -20.44 -10.71 -2.76
CA VAL A 85 -19.03 -11.06 -2.90
C VAL A 85 -18.32 -9.93 -3.63
N VAL A 86 -17.31 -9.37 -2.98
CA VAL A 86 -16.44 -8.33 -3.54
C VAL A 86 -15.15 -9.00 -4.03
N SER A 87 -14.73 -8.69 -5.26
CA SER A 87 -13.38 -9.02 -5.72
C SER A 87 -12.43 -7.97 -5.18
N ILE A 88 -11.42 -8.37 -4.42
CA ILE A 88 -10.50 -7.48 -3.72
C ILE A 88 -9.05 -7.91 -3.93
N ALA A 89 -8.18 -6.93 -4.17
CA ALA A 89 -6.76 -7.18 -4.27
C ALA A 89 -6.17 -7.49 -2.88
N VAL A 90 -5.19 -8.39 -2.81
CA VAL A 90 -4.57 -8.78 -1.54
C VAL A 90 -3.93 -7.59 -0.79
N HIS A 91 -3.37 -6.61 -1.50
CA HIS A 91 -2.86 -5.38 -0.87
C HIS A 91 -3.98 -4.52 -0.25
N GLU A 92 -5.18 -4.48 -0.85
CA GLU A 92 -6.32 -3.75 -0.29
C GLU A 92 -6.87 -4.44 0.97
N VAL A 93 -6.73 -5.76 1.07
CA VAL A 93 -7.05 -6.48 2.31
C VAL A 93 -6.18 -5.99 3.47
N VAL A 94 -4.90 -5.68 3.22
CA VAL A 94 -4.02 -5.10 4.25
C VAL A 94 -4.54 -3.76 4.75
N ASN A 95 -5.08 -2.92 3.86
CA ASN A 95 -5.70 -1.64 4.24
C ASN A 95 -6.96 -1.84 5.09
N ILE A 96 -7.79 -2.83 4.77
CA ILE A 96 -8.96 -3.19 5.60
C ILE A 96 -8.50 -3.61 7.01
N LEU A 97 -7.48 -4.47 7.10
CA LEU A 97 -6.99 -4.98 8.39
C LEU A 97 -6.39 -3.90 9.27
N LYS A 98 -5.74 -2.88 8.68
CA LYS A 98 -5.22 -1.71 9.42
C LYS A 98 -6.33 -0.88 10.09
N ASN A 99 -7.56 -0.94 9.58
CA ASN A 99 -8.71 -0.17 10.07
C ASN A 99 -9.71 -1.02 10.87
N MET A 100 -9.43 -2.32 11.07
CA MET A 100 -10.28 -3.23 11.82
C MET A 100 -9.57 -3.67 13.10
N ASP A 101 -10.11 -3.23 14.24
CA ASP A 101 -9.73 -3.79 15.53
C ASP A 101 -10.29 -5.23 15.69
N ASP A 102 -9.60 -6.06 16.45
CA ASP A 102 -10.02 -7.42 16.86
C ASP A 102 -10.09 -8.51 15.78
N ILE A 103 -9.30 -8.43 14.69
CA ILE A 103 -9.15 -9.55 13.76
C ILE A 103 -7.91 -10.39 14.14
N PHE A 104 -8.11 -11.69 14.35
CA PHE A 104 -7.07 -12.62 14.77
C PHE A 104 -6.24 -13.15 13.59
N SER A 105 -6.90 -13.58 12.52
CA SER A 105 -6.22 -14.10 11.34
C SER A 105 -6.99 -13.86 10.04
N VAL A 106 -6.26 -13.91 8.94
CA VAL A 106 -6.81 -14.02 7.58
C VAL A 106 -6.77 -15.48 7.17
N ILE A 107 -7.89 -16.02 6.67
CA ILE A 107 -7.97 -17.40 6.21
C ILE A 107 -8.45 -17.43 4.76
N ILE A 108 -7.63 -17.98 3.87
CA ILE A 108 -7.96 -18.22 2.47
C ILE A 108 -8.53 -19.64 2.35
N ASN A 109 -9.74 -19.75 1.78
CA ASN A 109 -10.49 -21.00 1.62
C ASN A 109 -10.66 -21.77 2.96
N PRO A 110 -11.26 -21.16 4.01
CA PRO A 110 -11.31 -21.70 5.38
C PRO A 110 -11.94 -23.08 5.53
N PHE A 111 -12.77 -23.51 4.57
CA PHE A 111 -13.46 -24.80 4.61
C PHE A 111 -12.85 -25.85 3.66
N SER A 112 -11.70 -25.54 3.07
CA SER A 112 -10.97 -26.48 2.23
C SER A 112 -9.96 -27.29 3.04
N GLU A 113 -9.69 -28.52 2.63
CA GLU A 113 -8.60 -29.36 3.17
C GLU A 113 -7.24 -28.66 3.12
N PHE A 114 -7.05 -27.77 2.15
CA PHE A 114 -5.82 -27.02 1.92
C PHE A 114 -6.01 -25.52 2.21
N SER A 115 -6.73 -25.19 3.29
CA SER A 115 -6.89 -23.80 3.75
C SER A 115 -5.55 -23.18 4.13
N LEU A 116 -5.39 -21.87 3.86
CA LEU A 116 -4.21 -21.12 4.31
C LEU A 116 -4.62 -20.08 5.34
N GLY A 117 -4.08 -20.20 6.56
CA GLY A 117 -4.30 -19.26 7.64
C GLY A 117 -3.04 -18.47 7.94
N PHE A 118 -3.19 -17.15 8.08
CA PHE A 118 -2.12 -16.23 8.44
C PHE A 118 -2.55 -15.42 9.67
N PRO A 119 -1.77 -15.41 10.76
CA PRO A 119 -1.93 -14.38 11.79
C PRO A 119 -1.93 -12.99 11.12
N VAL A 120 -2.79 -12.07 11.57
CA VAL A 120 -2.92 -10.75 10.90
C VAL A 120 -1.57 -10.04 10.79
N ALA A 121 -0.74 -10.07 11.84
CA ALA A 121 0.59 -9.48 11.81
C ALA A 121 1.47 -10.05 10.69
N ALA A 122 1.45 -11.37 10.49
CA ALA A 122 2.21 -12.03 9.44
C ALA A 122 1.63 -11.72 8.05
N PHE A 123 0.31 -11.65 7.91
CA PHE A 123 -0.33 -11.28 6.65
C PHE A 123 0.03 -9.85 6.22
N ILE A 124 0.03 -8.91 7.16
CA ILE A 124 0.44 -7.52 6.92
C ILE A 124 1.93 -7.43 6.57
N ASP A 125 2.79 -8.17 7.28
CA ASP A 125 4.23 -8.19 6.99
C ASP A 125 4.53 -8.77 5.60
N MET A 126 3.83 -9.84 5.22
CA MET A 126 4.00 -10.49 3.92
C MET A 126 3.44 -9.66 2.76
N PHE A 127 2.23 -9.15 2.89
CA PHE A 127 1.50 -8.58 1.75
C PHE A 127 1.28 -7.08 1.83
N GLY A 128 1.68 -6.45 2.94
CA GLY A 128 1.81 -5.00 2.99
C GLY A 128 2.81 -4.58 1.93
N THR A 129 2.50 -3.50 1.21
CA THR A 129 3.51 -2.84 0.39
C THR A 129 4.72 -2.58 1.27
N LYS A 130 5.88 -3.13 0.90
CA LYS A 130 7.16 -3.00 1.62
C LYS A 130 7.60 -1.53 1.66
N THR A 131 6.96 -0.72 2.47
CA THR A 131 7.66 0.22 3.33
C THR A 131 7.81 -0.50 4.67
N ASN A 132 8.79 -1.40 4.69
CA ASN A 132 9.28 -2.21 5.81
C ASN A 132 9.12 -1.45 7.14
N LEU A 133 8.18 -1.84 8.01
CA LEU A 133 7.78 -1.06 9.21
C LEU A 133 8.97 -0.71 10.12
N ASP A 134 9.92 -1.63 10.32
CA ASP A 134 11.14 -1.37 11.09
C ASP A 134 12.08 -0.35 10.40
N ASN A 135 12.15 -0.38 9.06
CA ASN A 135 12.89 0.63 8.32
C ASN A 135 12.11 1.94 8.22
N TYR A 136 10.78 1.89 8.24
CA TYR A 136 9.91 3.05 8.21
C TYR A 136 9.99 3.77 9.55
N GLU A 137 9.92 3.07 10.69
CA GLU A 137 10.15 3.66 12.02
C GLU A 137 11.56 4.27 12.13
N LYS A 138 12.61 3.56 11.65
CA LYS A 138 13.96 4.13 11.56
C LYS A 138 14.05 5.32 10.61
N LEU A 139 13.28 5.33 9.52
CA LEU A 139 13.21 6.44 8.58
C LEU A 139 12.50 7.64 9.22
N LEU A 140 11.40 7.43 9.95
CA LEU A 140 10.72 8.46 10.73
C LEU A 140 11.65 9.02 11.81
N GLU A 141 12.43 8.17 12.48
CA GLU A 141 13.44 8.60 13.47
C GLU A 141 14.57 9.41 12.84
N GLN A 142 15.00 9.04 11.62
CA GLN A 142 15.95 9.84 10.85
C GLN A 142 15.37 11.22 10.48
N PHE A 143 14.07 11.30 10.14
CA PHE A 143 13.43 12.57 9.83
C PHE A 143 13.46 13.53 11.03
N LYS A 144 13.31 13.04 12.26
CA LYS A 144 13.43 13.89 13.47
C LYS A 144 14.74 14.67 13.54
N ASN A 145 15.81 14.14 12.92
CA ASN A 145 17.13 14.75 12.85
C ASN A 145 17.54 15.16 11.44
N ALA A 146 16.60 15.18 10.48
CA ALA A 146 16.91 15.52 9.09
C ALA A 146 17.41 16.97 8.98
N PRO A 147 18.50 17.21 8.25
CA PRO A 147 19.03 18.55 8.06
C PRO A 147 18.06 19.40 7.22
N GLU A 148 18.08 20.69 7.50
CA GLU A 148 17.40 21.69 6.68
C GLU A 148 18.25 22.04 5.45
N LEU A 149 17.60 22.21 4.31
CA LEU A 149 18.24 22.71 3.10
C LEU A 149 18.74 24.15 3.30
N GLU A 150 19.99 24.42 2.92
CA GLU A 150 20.59 25.77 3.00
C GLU A 150 20.12 26.70 1.89
N GLU A 151 19.62 26.14 0.79
CA GLU A 151 19.12 26.83 -0.39
C GLU A 151 17.91 26.11 -1.00
N ASN A 152 17.24 26.75 -1.95
CA ASN A 152 16.14 26.12 -2.67
C ASN A 152 16.67 24.99 -3.56
N MET A 153 15.94 23.88 -3.64
CA MET A 153 16.29 22.72 -4.47
C MET A 153 15.09 22.33 -5.33
N ILE A 154 15.35 21.80 -6.52
CA ILE A 154 14.33 21.16 -7.36
C ILE A 154 14.59 19.67 -7.38
N VAL A 155 13.54 18.89 -7.16
CA VAL A 155 13.57 17.43 -7.26
C VAL A 155 12.44 16.90 -8.12
N PHE A 156 12.59 15.67 -8.57
CA PHE A 156 11.74 15.03 -9.56
C PHE A 156 11.15 13.74 -9.01
N VAL A 157 9.83 13.59 -9.13
CA VAL A 157 9.11 12.34 -8.89
C VAL A 157 8.53 11.88 -10.22
N ARG A 158 8.90 10.66 -10.63
CA ARG A 158 8.44 10.08 -11.90
C ARG A 158 7.39 9.01 -11.65
N GLU A 159 6.28 9.08 -12.38
CA GLU A 159 5.11 8.22 -12.20
C GLU A 159 4.55 7.72 -13.53
N ASP A 160 3.90 6.56 -13.53
CA ASP A 160 3.20 6.02 -14.72
C ASP A 160 1.80 6.62 -14.87
N GLU A 161 1.20 7.01 -13.75
CA GLU A 161 -0.08 7.70 -13.61
C GLU A 161 0.10 8.87 -12.63
N PRO A 162 -0.69 9.96 -12.73
CA PRO A 162 -0.47 11.19 -11.95
C PRO A 162 -0.95 11.01 -10.49
N ASN A 163 -0.31 10.13 -9.72
CA ASN A 163 -0.80 9.75 -8.40
C ASN A 163 -0.78 10.90 -7.39
N LEU A 164 0.19 11.82 -7.52
CA LEU A 164 0.22 13.07 -6.72
C LEU A 164 -1.02 13.97 -6.94
N PHE A 165 -1.76 13.79 -8.05
CA PHE A 165 -3.01 14.51 -8.34
C PHE A 165 -4.25 13.91 -7.70
N ASN A 166 -4.22 12.64 -7.29
CA ASN A 166 -5.45 11.92 -6.95
C ASN A 166 -6.17 12.52 -5.72
N ASP A 167 -5.46 13.28 -4.88
CA ASP A 167 -5.97 13.87 -3.64
C ASP A 167 -5.78 15.41 -3.55
N ILE A 168 -5.86 16.14 -4.68
CA ILE A 168 -5.81 17.62 -4.65
C ILE A 168 -7.12 18.21 -4.11
N ILE A 169 -7.01 19.04 -3.07
CA ILE A 169 -8.09 19.91 -2.57
C ILE A 169 -7.58 21.35 -2.62
N ASP A 170 -8.30 22.23 -3.32
CA ASP A 170 -7.95 23.66 -3.47
C ASP A 170 -6.52 23.91 -3.99
N GLY A 171 -6.02 23.05 -4.87
CA GLY A 171 -4.65 23.15 -5.42
C GLY A 171 -3.57 22.60 -4.50
N VAL A 172 -3.93 22.03 -3.34
CA VAL A 172 -3.00 21.46 -2.38
C VAL A 172 -3.18 19.94 -2.33
N THR A 173 -2.07 19.21 -2.34
CA THR A 173 -2.02 17.76 -2.10
C THR A 173 -1.10 17.46 -0.93
N LYS A 174 -1.25 16.28 -0.33
CA LYS A 174 -0.43 15.82 0.78
C LYS A 174 -0.08 14.36 0.59
N ASN A 175 1.22 14.03 0.60
CA ASN A 175 1.65 12.64 0.61
C ASN A 175 1.41 12.03 2.00
N VAL A 176 0.67 10.92 2.08
CA VAL A 176 0.46 10.22 3.36
C VAL A 176 1.71 9.48 3.83
N LEU A 177 2.54 9.03 2.88
CA LEU A 177 3.77 8.28 3.12
C LEU A 177 4.98 9.10 2.68
N ALA A 178 6.17 8.79 3.20
CA ALA A 178 7.42 9.39 2.73
C ALA A 178 7.54 9.29 1.21
N LEU A 179 7.99 10.38 0.57
CA LEU A 179 8.02 10.52 -0.88
C LEU A 179 9.47 10.47 -1.37
N GLU A 180 9.77 9.50 -2.22
CA GLU A 180 11.07 9.39 -2.88
C GLU A 180 11.11 10.28 -4.12
N ALA A 181 12.14 11.14 -4.21
CA ALA A 181 12.38 12.02 -5.34
C ALA A 181 13.85 11.95 -5.76
N CYS A 182 14.18 12.38 -6.97
CA CYS A 182 15.57 12.44 -7.44
C CYS A 182 15.94 13.88 -7.82
N ILE A 183 17.21 14.24 -7.70
CA ILE A 183 17.69 15.53 -8.21
C ILE A 183 17.85 15.56 -9.75
N HIS A 184 17.77 14.40 -10.40
CA HIS A 184 17.86 14.27 -11.85
C HIS A 184 16.50 13.93 -12.44
N GLU A 185 16.06 14.66 -13.46
CA GLU A 185 14.76 14.49 -14.10
C GLU A 185 14.62 13.11 -14.77
N ASP A 186 15.71 12.60 -15.35
CA ASP A 186 15.80 11.41 -16.20
C ASP A 186 16.17 10.13 -15.45
N TYR A 187 16.07 10.11 -14.12
CA TYR A 187 16.46 8.96 -13.29
C TYR A 187 15.66 7.68 -13.54
N ASN A 188 14.52 7.76 -14.23
CA ASN A 188 13.80 6.59 -14.75
C ASN A 188 12.91 6.95 -15.97
N ASP A 189 12.37 5.91 -16.60
CA ASP A 189 11.66 5.99 -17.88
C ASP A 189 10.14 6.27 -17.77
N LYS A 190 9.61 6.58 -16.59
CA LYS A 190 8.15 6.75 -16.44
C LYS A 190 7.65 8.03 -17.09
N ASN A 191 6.41 8.05 -17.56
CA ASN A 191 5.92 9.07 -18.50
C ASN A 191 5.56 10.42 -17.88
N ILE A 192 5.28 10.46 -16.57
CA ILE A 192 4.87 11.68 -15.86
C ILE A 192 6.05 12.21 -15.04
N VAL A 193 6.25 13.53 -15.12
CA VAL A 193 7.31 14.23 -14.41
C VAL A 193 6.67 15.20 -13.42
N ASN A 194 6.80 14.94 -12.13
CA ASN A 194 6.48 15.91 -11.09
C ASN A 194 7.77 16.64 -10.70
N GLU A 195 7.88 17.92 -11.04
CA GLU A 195 8.95 18.80 -10.61
C GLU A 195 8.51 19.52 -9.33
N ILE A 196 9.23 19.29 -8.23
CA ILE A 196 8.89 19.80 -6.92
C ILE A 196 9.98 20.80 -6.48
N LEU A 197 9.59 22.05 -6.31
CA LEU A 197 10.40 23.08 -5.66
C LEU A 197 10.36 22.86 -4.15
N LEU A 198 11.52 22.61 -3.56
CA LEU A 198 11.77 22.57 -2.13
C LEU A 198 12.39 23.91 -1.71
N PRO A 199 11.66 24.78 -0.99
CA PRO A 199 12.23 26.01 -0.47
C PRO A 199 13.35 25.74 0.52
N LYS A 200 14.25 26.72 0.69
CA LYS A 200 15.21 26.76 1.80
C LYS A 200 14.49 26.45 3.13
N HIS A 201 15.17 25.74 4.02
CA HIS A 201 14.65 25.22 5.29
C HIS A 201 13.74 23.99 5.20
N THR A 202 13.41 23.49 4.01
CA THR A 202 12.79 22.16 3.88
C THR A 202 13.74 21.09 4.40
N ARG A 203 13.23 20.09 5.13
CA ARG A 203 14.01 18.96 5.66
C ARG A 203 13.86 17.74 4.78
N VAL A 204 14.98 17.11 4.43
CA VAL A 204 15.03 15.90 3.57
C VAL A 204 16.07 14.93 4.07
N ILE A 205 15.93 13.64 3.71
CA ILE A 205 16.95 12.63 3.96
C ILE A 205 17.71 12.34 2.66
N PHE A 206 19.03 12.30 2.78
CA PHE A 206 19.94 11.77 1.77
C PHE A 206 20.38 10.37 2.23
N PRO A 207 19.83 9.29 1.67
CA PRO A 207 20.07 7.91 2.12
C PRO A 207 21.43 7.36 1.65
N TYR A 208 22.44 8.23 1.52
CA TYR A 208 23.79 7.88 1.08
C TYR A 208 24.83 8.73 1.80
N SER A 209 26.04 8.20 1.94
CA SER A 209 27.17 8.95 2.49
C SER A 209 27.81 9.86 1.45
N GLU A 210 28.45 10.94 1.89
CA GLU A 210 29.20 11.88 1.02
C GLU A 210 30.23 11.16 0.13
N ASP A 211 30.83 10.08 0.63
CA ASP A 211 31.84 9.30 -0.10
C ASP A 211 31.26 8.32 -1.14
N ASN A 212 29.93 8.18 -1.21
CA ASN A 212 29.26 7.20 -2.08
C ASN A 212 27.94 7.73 -2.63
N VAL A 213 28.02 8.87 -3.33
CA VAL A 213 26.86 9.46 -4.01
C VAL A 213 26.60 8.67 -5.30
N PRO A 214 25.39 8.08 -5.47
CA PRO A 214 25.05 7.36 -6.69
C PRO A 214 24.87 8.32 -7.88
N GLU A 215 24.90 7.78 -9.10
CA GLU A 215 24.70 8.55 -10.34
C GLU A 215 23.33 9.24 -10.39
N HIS A 216 22.31 8.60 -9.80
CA HIS A 216 20.97 9.17 -9.62
C HIS A 216 20.65 9.27 -8.11
N PRO A 217 20.98 10.41 -7.47
CA PRO A 217 20.78 10.57 -6.04
C PRO A 217 19.30 10.69 -5.71
N ILE A 218 18.79 9.65 -5.04
CA ILE A 218 17.45 9.67 -4.46
C ILE A 218 17.50 10.45 -3.15
N ILE A 219 16.54 11.31 -2.95
CA ILE A 219 16.23 11.96 -1.67
C ILE A 219 14.87 11.49 -1.18
N ILE A 220 14.65 11.59 0.12
CA ILE A 220 13.38 11.20 0.72
C ILE A 220 12.79 12.40 1.45
N LEU A 221 11.58 12.78 1.03
CA LEU A 221 10.72 13.75 1.71
C LEU A 221 9.92 13.04 2.80
N PRO A 222 9.67 13.69 3.94
CA PRO A 222 8.91 13.09 5.02
C PRO A 222 7.46 12.80 4.60
N PRO A 223 6.77 11.90 5.31
CA PRO A 223 5.32 11.81 5.24
C PRO A 223 4.69 13.17 5.51
N PHE A 224 3.45 13.34 5.07
CA PHE A 224 2.67 14.57 5.29
C PHE A 224 3.38 15.84 4.79
N THR A 225 4.18 15.72 3.73
CA THR A 225 4.67 16.88 2.98
C THR A 225 3.52 17.48 2.18
N VAL A 226 3.29 18.77 2.36
CA VAL A 226 2.20 19.49 1.74
C VAL A 226 2.71 20.20 0.50
N LEU A 227 2.12 19.88 -0.64
CA LEU A 227 2.53 20.40 -1.94
C LEU A 227 1.42 21.26 -2.53
N ASN A 228 1.76 22.48 -2.94
CA ASN A 228 0.91 23.33 -3.73
C ASN A 228 1.17 23.08 -5.22
N PHE A 229 0.11 22.84 -5.98
CA PHE A 229 0.16 22.75 -7.43
C PHE A 229 0.33 24.14 -8.03
N GLU A 230 1.34 24.30 -8.88
CA GLU A 230 1.65 25.58 -9.52
C GLU A 230 1.11 25.64 -10.95
N SER A 231 1.47 24.64 -11.76
CA SER A 231 1.00 24.53 -13.15
C SER A 231 1.42 23.21 -13.79
N GLN A 232 0.92 22.97 -15.00
CA GLN A 232 1.20 21.80 -15.81
C GLN A 232 1.54 22.23 -17.24
N VAL A 233 2.53 21.55 -17.84
CA VAL A 233 2.84 21.60 -19.27
C VAL A 233 2.99 20.16 -19.75
N ASP A 234 2.10 19.71 -20.63
CA ASP A 234 2.05 18.32 -21.11
C ASP A 234 2.00 17.30 -19.94
N ASN A 235 2.98 16.40 -19.86
CA ASN A 235 3.10 15.40 -18.78
C ASN A 235 3.98 15.87 -17.62
N LYS A 236 4.36 17.16 -17.60
CA LYS A 236 5.19 17.76 -16.55
C LYS A 236 4.33 18.63 -15.64
N TYR A 237 4.36 18.33 -14.35
CA TYR A 237 3.58 18.99 -13.32
C TYR A 237 4.52 19.66 -12.33
N MET A 238 4.27 20.93 -12.03
CA MET A 238 5.10 21.74 -11.16
C MET A 238 4.41 21.95 -9.82
N TRP A 239 5.18 21.75 -8.75
CA TRP A 239 4.72 21.78 -7.38
C TRP A 239 5.67 22.60 -6.52
N THR A 240 5.15 23.19 -5.45
CA THR A 240 5.95 23.81 -4.39
C THR A 240 5.67 23.11 -3.07
N CYS A 241 6.70 22.65 -2.37
CA CYS A 241 6.57 22.25 -0.97
C CYS A 241 6.25 23.50 -0.13
N ILE A 242 5.07 23.52 0.48
CA ILE A 242 4.60 24.66 1.29
C ILE A 242 4.60 24.38 2.79
N ASP A 243 4.56 23.11 3.20
CA ASP A 243 4.65 22.69 4.60
C ASP A 243 5.14 21.24 4.72
N GLN A 244 5.61 20.87 5.92
CA GLN A 244 5.99 19.50 6.28
C GLN A 244 5.32 19.15 7.61
N GLU A 245 4.01 18.84 7.55
CA GLU A 245 3.15 18.61 8.72
C GLU A 245 3.70 17.53 9.66
N PHE A 246 4.51 16.59 9.16
CA PHE A 246 5.19 15.59 9.98
C PHE A 246 5.94 16.19 11.18
N TYR A 247 6.53 17.38 11.02
CA TYR A 247 7.27 18.05 12.11
C TYR A 247 6.38 18.87 13.05
N ASN A 248 5.10 19.04 12.70
CA ASN A 248 4.12 19.77 13.51
C ASN A 248 3.33 18.84 14.45
N LEU A 249 3.57 17.52 14.40
CA LEU A 249 2.83 16.50 15.16
C LEU A 249 3.30 16.33 16.61
N ASP A 250 4.48 16.84 16.97
CA ASP A 250 5.12 16.69 18.28
C ASP A 250 5.15 17.99 19.13
N ASP A 251 4.41 19.05 18.72
CA ASP A 251 4.23 20.31 19.46
C ASP A 251 2.85 20.42 20.17
#